data_AF-A0A2T4A555-F1
#
_entry.id   AF-A0A2T4A555-F1
#
_cell.length_a   1.000
_cell.length_b   1.000
_cell.length_c   1.000
_cell.angle_alpha   90.00
_cell.angle_beta   90.00
_cell.angle_gamma   90.00
#
_symmetry.space_group_name_H-M   'P 1'
#
loop_
_entity.id
_entity.type
_entity.pdbx_description
1 polymer ?
#
loop_
_entity_poly.entity_id
_entity_poly.type
_entity_poly.pdbx_seq_one_letter_code
_entity_poly.pdbx_strand_id
1 'polypeptide(L)'
;MENTILAHRRSLAEMRTELDGLDAALTVGAATKRSETISCALKVGTDSLYDLSALISGDFELTHDDGRLNVALDRLVATFDHITELADSQLAEVGRLHSDAIELRNAKLRPLQDKLDESKSELEAQLTRNREAITATSNTVNVLQESVDTMNRAHRSLQDKLSEAERVHDGVNIAVSILIPIWGIVGLIDNNASPGAVFNLRNCVNEARDALHREKMALEKAGESLKSERQQHVELENQVSRLQAMLSEIVPLENQVTATIEKTDMLQQAIIVVKQQLAAAAQRAAQLSNTVLITAHASSTKQEICTGILDIAEQVPLDFRNSNEMKLLLNELLSGYGSAVVPAAIESRANELLGVAAKYPSIEWHPTEVVTEA
;
A
#
# COMPACT_ATOMS: atom_id res chain seq x y z
N MET A 1 -2.26 20.62 13.63
CA MET A 1 -2.37 20.21 12.21
C MET A 1 -1.03 19.73 11.64
N GLU A 2 0.05 20.51 11.72
CA GLU A 2 1.37 20.10 11.20
C GLU A 2 1.85 18.72 11.72
N ASN A 3 1.70 18.46 13.02
CA ASN A 3 2.02 17.14 13.61
C ASN A 3 1.16 16.00 13.04
N THR A 4 -0.10 16.28 12.69
CA THR A 4 -1.03 15.32 12.09
C THR A 4 -0.60 14.97 10.67
N ILE A 5 -0.25 15.98 9.86
CA ILE A 5 0.26 15.81 8.49
C ILE A 5 1.56 14.99 8.51
N LEU A 6 2.47 15.26 9.45
CA LEU A 6 3.70 14.49 9.63
C LEU A 6 3.42 13.03 10.01
N ALA A 7 2.43 12.79 10.89
CA ALA A 7 2.02 11.44 11.26
C ALA A 7 1.47 10.67 10.06
N HIS A 8 0.58 11.28 9.26
CA HIS A 8 0.06 10.66 8.04
C HIS A 8 1.17 10.29 7.05
N ARG A 9 2.13 11.20 6.84
CA ARG A 9 3.28 10.95 5.97
C ARG A 9 4.12 9.77 6.44
N ARG A 10 4.33 9.63 7.74
CA ARG A 10 5.05 8.49 8.32
C ARG A 10 4.29 7.19 8.08
N SER A 11 2.98 7.16 8.37
CA SER A 11 2.14 5.98 8.12
C SER A 11 2.14 5.57 6.65
N LEU A 12 2.10 6.52 5.72
CA LEU A 12 2.20 6.24 4.28
C LEU A 12 3.53 5.58 3.90
N ALA A 13 4.64 6.09 4.45
CA ALA A 13 5.97 5.53 4.20
C ALA A 13 6.15 4.12 4.80
N GLU A 14 5.59 3.88 5.99
CA GLU A 14 5.57 2.56 6.63
C GLU A 14 4.80 1.56 5.76
N MET A 15 3.58 1.91 5.31
CA MET A 15 2.78 1.04 4.44
C MET A 15 3.47 0.74 3.11
N ARG A 16 4.16 1.73 2.53
CA ARG A 16 4.95 1.51 1.31
C ARG A 16 6.08 0.49 1.54
N THR A 17 6.77 0.61 2.67
CA THR A 17 7.84 -0.33 3.05
C THR A 17 7.30 -1.74 3.26
N GLU A 18 6.14 -1.88 3.91
CA GLU A 18 5.46 -3.17 4.08
C GLU A 18 5.05 -3.78 2.73
N LEU A 19 4.48 -2.97 1.83
CA LEU A 19 4.09 -3.41 0.49
C LEU A 19 5.28 -3.85 -0.35
N ASP A 20 6.36 -3.09 -0.34
CA ASP A 20 7.60 -3.45 -1.02
C ASP A 20 8.16 -4.78 -0.48
N GLY A 21 8.02 -5.04 0.82
CA GLY A 21 8.36 -6.32 1.45
C GLY A 21 7.49 -7.48 0.97
N LEU A 22 6.17 -7.27 0.87
CA LEU A 22 5.24 -8.28 0.34
C LEU A 22 5.55 -8.59 -1.13
N ASP A 23 5.79 -7.57 -1.95
CA ASP A 23 6.13 -7.75 -3.36
C ASP A 23 7.49 -8.42 -3.55
N ALA A 24 8.48 -8.09 -2.71
CA ALA A 24 9.77 -8.79 -2.70
C ALA A 24 9.60 -10.29 -2.46
N ALA A 25 8.72 -10.68 -1.54
CA ALA A 25 8.39 -12.07 -1.23
C ALA A 25 7.59 -12.79 -2.35
N LEU A 26 7.06 -12.04 -3.32
CA LEU A 26 6.34 -12.53 -4.50
C LEU A 26 7.12 -12.33 -5.80
N THR A 27 8.37 -11.89 -5.73
CA THR A 27 9.23 -11.77 -6.90
C THR A 27 9.34 -13.10 -7.63
N VAL A 28 9.57 -13.03 -8.94
CA VAL A 28 9.80 -14.20 -9.78
C VAL A 28 10.88 -15.10 -9.15
N GLY A 29 11.98 -14.54 -8.63
CA GLY A 29 13.02 -15.32 -7.97
C GLY A 29 12.55 -16.10 -6.72
N ALA A 30 11.73 -15.47 -5.87
CA ALA A 30 11.17 -16.15 -4.69
C ALA A 30 10.15 -17.24 -5.08
N ALA A 31 9.29 -16.96 -6.07
CA ALA A 31 8.34 -17.92 -6.60
C ALA A 31 9.04 -19.10 -7.30
N THR A 32 10.08 -18.83 -8.10
CA THR A 32 10.91 -19.85 -8.75
C THR A 32 11.55 -20.76 -7.70
N LYS A 33 12.18 -20.21 -6.65
CA LYS A 33 12.80 -21.04 -5.60
C LYS A 33 11.80 -21.97 -4.89
N ARG A 34 10.58 -21.48 -4.62
CA ARG A 34 9.50 -22.29 -4.02
C ARG A 34 9.09 -23.43 -4.97
N SER A 35 8.84 -23.10 -6.24
CA SER A 35 8.50 -24.08 -7.27
C SER A 35 9.61 -25.11 -7.47
N GLU A 36 10.87 -24.70 -7.50
CA GLU A 36 12.03 -25.59 -7.62
C GLU A 36 12.14 -26.57 -6.44
N THR A 37 11.78 -26.15 -5.23
CA THR A 37 11.83 -27.01 -4.05
C THR A 37 10.84 -28.17 -4.17
N ILE A 38 9.58 -27.87 -4.56
CA ILE A 38 8.57 -28.91 -4.81
C ILE A 38 8.99 -29.78 -5.99
N SER A 39 9.46 -29.17 -7.07
CA SER A 39 9.89 -29.87 -8.29
C SER A 39 11.05 -30.85 -8.04
N CYS A 40 12.04 -30.45 -7.24
CA CYS A 40 13.12 -31.35 -6.80
C CYS A 40 12.60 -32.47 -5.89
N ALA A 41 11.66 -32.19 -4.99
CA ALA A 41 11.08 -33.20 -4.11
C ALA A 41 10.23 -34.22 -4.91
N LEU A 42 9.48 -33.75 -5.91
CA LEU A 42 8.75 -34.58 -6.86
C LEU A 42 9.66 -35.52 -7.62
N LYS A 43 10.81 -35.03 -8.11
CA LYS A 43 11.83 -35.86 -8.73
C LYS A 43 12.28 -37.00 -7.80
N VAL A 44 12.60 -36.70 -6.54
CA VAL A 44 12.98 -37.72 -5.53
C VAL A 44 11.86 -38.73 -5.29
N GLY A 45 10.61 -38.29 -5.28
CA GLY A 45 9.44 -39.17 -5.21
C GLY A 45 9.33 -40.11 -6.43
N THR A 46 9.54 -39.58 -7.63
CA THR A 46 9.55 -40.38 -8.87
C THR A 46 10.74 -41.34 -8.93
N ASP A 47 11.91 -40.93 -8.47
CA ASP A 47 13.08 -41.81 -8.34
C ASP A 47 12.81 -42.96 -7.35
N SER A 48 12.11 -42.68 -6.25
CA SER A 48 11.73 -43.73 -5.27
C SER A 48 10.74 -44.73 -5.87
N LEU A 49 9.83 -44.28 -6.74
CA LEU A 49 8.97 -45.18 -7.52
C LEU A 49 9.78 -46.00 -8.52
N TYR A 50 10.78 -45.41 -9.18
CA TYR A 50 11.67 -46.11 -10.10
C TYR A 50 12.46 -47.20 -9.38
N ASP A 51 13.06 -46.88 -8.23
CA ASP A 51 13.79 -47.85 -7.41
C ASP A 51 12.88 -49.02 -7.01
N LEU A 52 11.62 -48.75 -6.65
CA LEU A 52 10.64 -49.79 -6.35
C LEU A 52 10.29 -50.65 -7.58
N SER A 53 10.14 -50.03 -8.76
CA SER A 53 9.92 -50.76 -10.02
C SER A 53 11.10 -51.68 -10.35
N ALA A 54 12.33 -51.18 -10.22
CA ALA A 54 13.54 -51.93 -10.52
C ALA A 54 13.72 -53.14 -9.56
N LEU A 55 13.27 -53.02 -8.30
CA LEU A 55 13.29 -54.13 -7.34
C LEU A 55 12.35 -55.28 -7.73
N ILE A 56 11.27 -55.00 -8.44
CA ILE A 56 10.28 -56.02 -8.86
C ILE A 56 10.46 -56.47 -10.33
N SER A 57 11.54 -56.04 -10.99
CA SER A 57 11.87 -56.44 -12.36
C SER A 57 12.27 -57.92 -12.46
N GLY A 58 12.11 -58.51 -13.64
CA GLY A 58 12.42 -59.92 -13.91
C GLY A 58 11.41 -60.92 -13.31
N ASP A 59 11.88 -62.12 -12.99
CA ASP A 59 11.09 -63.19 -12.36
C ASP A 59 10.91 -62.94 -10.86
N PHE A 60 10.34 -61.79 -10.50
CA PHE A 60 10.12 -61.39 -9.12
C PHE A 60 9.12 -62.31 -8.42
N GLU A 61 9.55 -62.91 -7.32
CA GLU A 61 8.70 -63.63 -6.37
C GLU A 61 8.83 -62.95 -5.00
N LEU A 62 7.68 -62.57 -4.43
CA LEU A 62 7.64 -61.96 -3.11
C LEU A 62 7.99 -63.01 -2.05
N THR A 63 9.15 -62.86 -1.41
CA THR A 63 9.53 -63.67 -0.24
C THR A 63 9.07 -62.99 1.04
N HIS A 64 8.74 -63.78 2.06
CA HIS A 64 8.11 -63.32 3.31
C HIS A 64 8.97 -62.36 4.16
N ASP A 65 10.22 -62.09 3.75
CA ASP A 65 11.20 -61.29 4.50
C ASP A 65 12.14 -60.48 3.58
N ASP A 66 11.58 -59.90 2.50
CA ASP A 66 12.36 -59.02 1.62
C ASP A 66 12.60 -57.65 2.27
N GLY A 67 13.62 -57.59 3.14
CA GLY A 67 14.00 -56.36 3.83
C GLY A 67 14.35 -55.20 2.88
N ARG A 68 14.73 -55.45 1.62
CA ARG A 68 14.99 -54.37 0.65
C ARG A 68 13.68 -53.76 0.15
N LEU A 69 12.68 -54.59 -0.11
CA LEU A 69 11.34 -54.13 -0.49
C LEU A 69 10.68 -53.33 0.63
N ASN A 70 10.80 -53.79 1.88
CA ASN A 70 10.25 -53.09 3.04
C ASN A 70 10.86 -51.68 3.18
N VAL A 71 12.19 -51.58 3.11
CA VAL A 71 12.90 -50.30 3.17
C VAL A 71 12.51 -49.38 2.01
N ALA A 72 12.31 -49.92 0.80
CA ALA A 72 11.87 -49.13 -0.35
C ALA A 72 10.45 -48.58 -0.18
N LEU A 73 9.52 -49.39 0.35
CA LEU A 73 8.14 -48.98 0.61
C LEU A 73 8.05 -47.95 1.74
N ASP A 74 8.79 -48.13 2.84
CA ASP A 74 8.86 -47.15 3.93
C ASP A 74 9.43 -45.81 3.44
N ARG A 75 10.49 -45.86 2.62
CA ARG A 75 11.09 -44.67 2.00
C ARG A 75 10.11 -43.99 1.05
N LEU A 76 9.32 -44.74 0.29
CA LEU A 76 8.33 -44.20 -0.62
C LEU A 76 7.25 -43.42 0.14
N VAL A 77 6.69 -44.00 1.20
CA VAL A 77 5.71 -43.35 2.07
C VAL A 77 6.29 -42.07 2.67
N ALA A 78 7.46 -42.16 3.30
CA ALA A 78 8.12 -41.01 3.92
C ALA A 78 8.41 -39.89 2.91
N THR A 79 8.75 -40.23 1.67
CA THR A 79 9.03 -39.25 0.61
C THR A 79 7.77 -38.51 0.20
N PHE A 80 6.66 -39.22 -0.04
CA PHE A 80 5.40 -38.57 -0.45
C PHE A 80 4.72 -37.80 0.69
N ASP A 81 4.87 -38.25 1.94
CA ASP A 81 4.46 -37.49 3.12
C ASP A 81 5.26 -36.17 3.19
N HIS A 82 6.58 -36.23 3.01
CA HIS A 82 7.43 -35.03 3.02
C HIS A 82 7.09 -34.04 1.89
N ILE A 83 6.82 -34.51 0.67
CA ILE A 83 6.42 -33.63 -0.44
C ILE A 83 5.08 -32.94 -0.12
N THR A 84 4.15 -33.65 0.54
CA THR A 84 2.87 -33.10 0.97
C THR A 84 3.06 -32.02 2.05
N GLU A 85 3.92 -32.26 3.04
CA GLU A 85 4.28 -31.28 4.07
C GLU A 85 4.92 -30.01 3.47
N LEU A 86 5.77 -30.17 2.45
CA LEU A 86 6.35 -29.03 1.72
C LEU A 86 5.27 -28.19 1.02
N ALA A 87 4.32 -28.84 0.34
CA ALA A 87 3.21 -28.16 -0.30
C ALA A 87 2.32 -27.42 0.72
N ASP A 88 2.09 -28.03 1.90
CA ASP A 88 1.37 -27.41 3.02
C ASP A 88 2.08 -26.18 3.56
N SER A 89 3.39 -26.28 3.79
CA SER A 89 4.20 -25.14 4.24
C SER A 89 4.16 -23.99 3.24
N GLN A 90 4.21 -24.29 1.94
CA GLN A 90 4.11 -23.26 0.91
C GLN A 90 2.72 -22.63 0.85
N LEU A 91 1.66 -23.43 0.95
CA LEU A 91 0.30 -22.92 1.00
C LEU A 91 0.08 -22.00 2.20
N ALA A 92 0.60 -22.37 3.37
CA ALA A 92 0.52 -21.56 4.59
C ALA A 92 1.25 -20.22 4.42
N GLU A 93 2.44 -20.21 3.81
CA GLU A 93 3.20 -18.97 3.59
C GLU A 93 2.52 -18.05 2.57
N VAL A 94 2.01 -18.58 1.45
CA VAL A 94 1.21 -17.75 0.51
C VAL A 94 -0.11 -17.31 1.15
N GLY A 95 -0.70 -18.14 2.01
CA GLY A 95 -1.81 -17.82 2.91
C GLY A 95 -1.56 -16.57 3.74
N ARG A 96 -0.41 -16.56 4.43
CA ARG A 96 0.05 -15.46 5.26
C ARG A 96 0.25 -14.19 4.43
N LEU A 97 0.96 -14.27 3.31
CA LEU A 97 1.20 -13.12 2.42
C LEU A 97 -0.10 -12.50 1.90
N HIS A 98 -1.10 -13.33 1.57
CA HIS A 98 -2.42 -12.86 1.15
C HIS A 98 -3.16 -12.15 2.29
N SER A 99 -3.10 -12.71 3.50
CA SER A 99 -3.72 -12.11 4.69
C SER A 99 -3.08 -10.77 5.02
N ASP A 100 -1.74 -10.69 5.02
CA ASP A 100 -0.99 -9.46 5.24
C ASP A 100 -1.35 -8.37 4.21
N ALA A 101 -1.50 -8.74 2.93
CA ALA A 101 -1.91 -7.81 1.87
C ALA A 101 -3.35 -7.29 2.07
N ILE A 102 -4.28 -8.17 2.48
CA ILE A 102 -5.65 -7.78 2.83
C ILE A 102 -5.67 -6.85 4.05
N GLU A 103 -4.88 -7.15 5.08
CA GLU A 103 -4.74 -6.31 6.28
C GLU A 103 -4.19 -4.93 5.90
N LEU A 104 -3.14 -4.89 5.10
CA LEU A 104 -2.55 -3.65 4.60
C LEU A 104 -3.60 -2.79 3.87
N ARG A 105 -4.43 -3.39 3.01
CA ARG A 105 -5.52 -2.69 2.32
C ARG A 105 -6.59 -2.19 3.29
N ASN A 106 -7.15 -3.09 4.08
CA ASN A 106 -8.41 -2.86 4.78
C ASN A 106 -8.22 -2.20 6.15
N ALA A 107 -7.17 -2.56 6.87
CA ALA A 107 -6.92 -2.10 8.24
C ALA A 107 -5.96 -0.91 8.32
N LYS A 108 -5.11 -0.69 7.31
CA LYS A 108 -4.13 0.40 7.30
C LYS A 108 -4.43 1.46 6.24
N LEU A 109 -4.46 1.07 4.96
CA LEU A 109 -4.55 2.02 3.84
C LEU A 109 -5.88 2.76 3.79
N ARG A 110 -7.00 2.04 3.85
CA ARG A 110 -8.34 2.64 3.83
C ARG A 110 -8.58 3.59 5.02
N PRO A 111 -8.28 3.20 6.28
CA PRO A 111 -8.37 4.15 7.40
C PRO A 111 -7.43 5.35 7.30
N LEU A 112 -6.26 5.23 6.65
CA LEU A 112 -5.39 6.38 6.41
C LEU A 112 -6.01 7.33 5.38
N GLN A 113 -6.59 6.79 4.31
CA GLN A 113 -7.30 7.58 3.31
C GLN A 113 -8.45 8.36 3.94
N ASP A 114 -9.31 7.70 4.73
CA ASP A 114 -10.42 8.35 5.43
C ASP A 114 -9.93 9.51 6.32
N LYS A 115 -8.83 9.30 7.07
CA LYS A 115 -8.23 10.35 7.93
C LYS A 115 -7.62 11.51 7.14
N LEU A 116 -7.02 11.22 5.98
CA LEU A 116 -6.47 12.25 5.10
C LEU A 116 -7.58 13.10 4.47
N ASP A 117 -8.66 12.46 4.02
CA ASP A 117 -9.85 13.16 3.50
C ASP A 117 -10.53 14.00 4.58
N GLU A 118 -10.66 13.48 5.80
CA GLU A 118 -11.18 14.24 6.95
C GLU A 118 -10.30 15.46 7.26
N SER A 119 -8.97 15.28 7.36
CA SER A 119 -8.04 16.37 7.62
C SER A 119 -8.04 17.42 6.51
N LYS A 120 -8.20 16.99 5.25
CA LYS A 120 -8.31 17.88 4.10
C LYS A 120 -9.58 18.72 4.17
N SER A 121 -10.71 18.08 4.43
CA SER A 121 -12.01 18.75 4.58
C SER A 121 -11.98 19.77 5.73
N GLU A 122 -11.36 19.42 6.86
CA GLU A 122 -11.17 20.35 7.98
C GLU A 122 -10.35 21.58 7.57
N LEU A 123 -9.24 21.38 6.87
CA LEU A 123 -8.39 22.48 6.39
C LEU A 123 -9.06 23.34 5.32
N GLU A 124 -9.83 22.76 4.41
CA GLU A 124 -10.61 23.51 3.41
C GLU A 124 -11.68 24.38 4.07
N ALA A 125 -12.32 23.88 5.13
CA ALA A 125 -13.24 24.67 5.95
C ALA A 125 -12.50 25.82 6.67
N GLN A 126 -11.31 25.58 7.21
CA GLN A 126 -10.48 26.63 7.82
C GLN A 126 -10.02 27.67 6.79
N LEU A 127 -9.64 27.26 5.57
CA LEU A 127 -9.30 28.16 4.47
C LEU A 127 -10.48 29.07 4.10
N THR A 128 -11.68 28.51 4.02
CA THR A 128 -12.90 29.27 3.70
C THR A 128 -13.17 30.33 4.77
N ARG A 129 -13.13 29.94 6.05
CA ARG A 129 -13.28 30.89 7.18
C ARG A 129 -12.19 31.97 7.19
N ASN A 130 -10.95 31.62 6.87
CA ASN A 130 -9.86 32.59 6.81
C ASN A 130 -10.03 33.57 5.62
N ARG A 131 -10.53 33.11 4.46
CA ARG A 131 -10.88 34.02 3.35
C ARG A 131 -11.96 35.02 3.72
N GLU A 132 -12.98 34.58 4.47
CA GLU A 132 -14.02 35.46 5.00
C GLU A 132 -13.44 36.50 5.98
N ALA A 133 -12.56 36.07 6.89
CA ALA A 133 -11.87 36.95 7.83
C ALA A 133 -11.00 38.00 7.11
N ILE A 134 -10.16 37.58 6.15
CA ILE A 134 -9.34 38.49 5.31
C ILE A 134 -10.22 39.52 4.61
N THR A 135 -11.36 39.10 4.08
CA THR A 135 -12.29 40.00 3.38
C THR A 135 -12.87 41.03 4.36
N ALA A 136 -13.31 40.60 5.55
CA ALA A 136 -13.83 41.47 6.58
C ALA A 136 -12.77 42.46 7.09
N THR A 137 -11.58 41.97 7.47
CA THR A 137 -10.47 42.79 7.96
C THR A 137 -9.96 43.75 6.89
N SER A 138 -9.90 43.33 5.62
CA SER A 138 -9.54 44.22 4.50
C SER A 138 -10.55 45.35 4.33
N ASN A 139 -11.85 45.09 4.49
CA ASN A 139 -12.87 46.13 4.46
C ASN A 139 -12.71 47.10 5.63
N THR A 140 -12.41 46.60 6.84
CA THR A 140 -12.10 47.44 8.00
C THR A 140 -10.88 48.33 7.76
N VAL A 141 -9.80 47.79 7.20
CA VAL A 141 -8.60 48.57 6.83
C VAL A 141 -8.96 49.69 5.84
N ASN A 142 -9.75 49.38 4.80
CA ASN A 142 -10.17 50.39 3.82
C ASN A 142 -10.98 51.53 4.45
N VAL A 143 -11.94 51.20 5.33
CA VAL A 143 -12.75 52.19 6.06
C VAL A 143 -11.89 53.05 6.99
N LEU A 144 -10.97 52.42 7.74
CA LEU A 144 -10.07 53.14 8.64
C LEU A 144 -9.08 54.03 7.86
N GLN A 145 -8.61 53.60 6.70
CA GLN A 145 -7.76 54.40 5.83
C GLN A 145 -8.49 55.65 5.35
N GLU A 146 -9.74 55.52 4.88
CA GLU A 146 -10.56 56.65 4.46
C GLU A 146 -10.89 57.61 5.61
N SER A 147 -11.16 57.06 6.81
CA SER A 147 -11.34 57.81 8.05
C SER A 147 -10.09 58.63 8.42
N VAL A 148 -8.92 57.99 8.45
CA VAL A 148 -7.63 58.65 8.72
C VAL A 148 -7.32 59.73 7.68
N ASP A 149 -7.57 59.48 6.39
CA ASP A 149 -7.35 60.47 5.34
C ASP A 149 -8.28 61.68 5.48
N THR A 150 -9.54 61.45 5.81
CA THR A 150 -10.53 62.50 6.07
C THR A 150 -10.16 63.31 7.31
N MET A 151 -9.81 62.65 8.43
CA MET A 151 -9.36 63.32 9.65
C MET A 151 -8.05 64.08 9.45
N ASN A 152 -7.10 63.56 8.67
CA ASN A 152 -5.87 64.28 8.32
C ASN A 152 -6.19 65.58 7.57
N ARG A 153 -7.11 65.57 6.60
CA ARG A 153 -7.54 66.78 5.86
C ARG A 153 -8.22 67.78 6.80
N ALA A 154 -9.12 67.31 7.67
CA ALA A 154 -9.80 68.15 8.64
C ALA A 154 -8.81 68.78 9.64
N HIS A 155 -7.85 67.99 10.15
CA HIS A 155 -6.81 68.47 11.07
C HIS A 155 -5.92 69.53 10.42
N ARG A 156 -5.48 69.33 9.17
CA ARG A 156 -4.72 70.35 8.41
C ARG A 156 -5.51 71.64 8.25
N SER A 157 -6.78 71.55 7.88
CA SER A 157 -7.64 72.74 7.75
C SER A 157 -7.80 73.48 9.09
N LEU A 158 -7.92 72.76 10.21
CA LEU A 158 -7.96 73.37 11.55
C LEU A 158 -6.62 74.01 11.94
N GLN A 159 -5.49 73.38 11.61
CA GLN A 159 -4.16 73.96 11.83
C GLN A 159 -3.95 75.22 10.99
N ASP A 160 -4.34 75.21 9.71
CA ASP A 160 -4.24 76.38 8.83
C ASP A 160 -5.06 77.53 9.40
N LYS A 161 -6.30 77.26 9.86
CA LYS A 161 -7.16 78.27 10.53
C LYS A 161 -6.61 78.77 11.85
N LEU A 162 -6.03 77.89 12.67
CA LEU A 162 -5.36 78.30 13.91
C LEU A 162 -4.16 79.19 13.59
N SER A 163 -3.36 78.85 12.58
CA SER A 163 -2.21 79.65 12.14
C SER A 163 -2.62 81.02 11.59
N GLU A 164 -3.75 81.09 10.88
CA GLU A 164 -4.31 82.34 10.37
C GLU A 164 -4.86 83.20 11.52
N ALA A 165 -5.57 82.60 12.48
CA ALA A 165 -6.05 83.30 13.67
C ALA A 165 -4.89 83.80 14.56
N GLU A 166 -3.80 83.05 14.67
CA GLU A 166 -2.57 83.47 15.37
C GLU A 166 -1.82 84.57 14.61
N ARG A 167 -1.89 84.61 13.27
CA ARG A 167 -1.32 85.68 12.43
C ARG A 167 -2.13 86.97 12.44
N VAL A 168 -3.45 86.88 12.57
CA VAL A 168 -4.40 88.02 12.62
C VAL A 168 -4.49 88.63 14.03
N HIS A 169 -3.58 88.25 14.93
CA HIS A 169 -3.41 88.80 16.28
C HIS A 169 -2.87 90.26 16.31
N ASP A 170 -3.38 91.10 15.41
CA ASP A 170 -3.37 92.57 15.53
C ASP A 170 -4.71 93.23 15.12
N GLY A 171 -5.83 92.49 14.99
CA GLY A 171 -7.12 93.22 14.95
C GLY A 171 -8.42 92.55 14.53
N VAL A 172 -8.55 91.24 14.33
CA VAL A 172 -9.86 90.67 13.92
C VAL A 172 -10.27 89.41 14.68
N ASN A 173 -11.51 89.45 15.16
CA ASN A 173 -12.21 88.45 15.95
C ASN A 173 -12.80 87.36 15.05
N ILE A 174 -12.21 86.16 15.02
CA ILE A 174 -12.73 85.01 14.26
C ILE A 174 -13.20 83.95 15.26
N ALA A 175 -14.51 83.70 15.32
CA ALA A 175 -15.09 82.63 16.14
C ALA A 175 -15.41 81.39 15.30
N VAL A 176 -15.20 80.21 15.90
CA VAL A 176 -15.52 78.90 15.31
C VAL A 176 -16.65 78.28 16.11
N SER A 177 -17.79 78.03 15.45
CA SER A 177 -18.92 77.33 16.03
C SER A 177 -18.57 75.86 16.24
N ILE A 178 -18.68 75.39 17.48
CA ILE A 178 -18.45 74.01 17.89
C ILE A 178 -19.71 73.22 17.57
N LEU A 179 -19.66 72.42 16.52
CA LEU A 179 -20.56 71.30 16.30
C LEU A 179 -19.74 70.12 15.78
N ILE A 180 -19.34 69.26 16.70
CA ILE A 180 -18.85 67.92 16.38
C ILE A 180 -20.10 67.06 16.22
N PRO A 181 -20.36 66.58 15.00
CA PRO A 181 -20.56 65.16 14.84
C PRO A 181 -19.60 64.67 13.75
N ILE A 182 -19.16 63.42 13.88
CA ILE A 182 -18.12 62.76 13.10
C ILE A 182 -18.42 62.68 11.57
N TRP A 183 -19.41 63.41 11.01
CA TRP A 183 -19.89 63.28 9.62
C TRP A 183 -20.31 64.57 8.88
N GLY A 184 -19.81 65.76 9.23
CA GLY A 184 -20.07 66.93 8.37
C GLY A 184 -19.42 68.23 8.82
N ILE A 185 -18.50 68.76 8.02
CA ILE A 185 -18.05 70.16 8.14
C ILE A 185 -18.76 70.97 7.04
N VAL A 186 -20.02 71.33 7.30
CA VAL A 186 -20.72 72.41 6.59
C VAL A 186 -21.32 73.34 7.64
N GLY A 187 -20.84 74.59 7.63
CA GLY A 187 -21.52 75.75 8.22
C GLY A 187 -21.39 75.91 9.74
N LEU A 188 -20.76 77.00 10.17
CA LEU A 188 -21.39 78.09 10.93
C LEU A 188 -20.32 79.06 11.44
N ILE A 189 -20.29 80.23 10.81
CA ILE A 189 -19.55 81.43 11.21
C ILE A 189 -20.52 82.23 12.09
N ASP A 190 -20.16 82.48 13.35
CA ASP A 190 -20.81 83.50 14.16
C ASP A 190 -19.77 84.58 14.48
N ASN A 191 -20.02 85.82 14.06
CA ASN A 191 -19.04 86.91 14.15
C ASN A 191 -19.09 87.66 15.49
N ASN A 192 -19.80 87.16 16.51
CA ASN A 192 -20.10 87.91 17.73
C ASN A 192 -19.69 87.23 19.06
N ALA A 193 -18.49 86.63 19.16
CA ALA A 193 -18.03 86.08 20.45
C ALA A 193 -16.54 86.33 20.79
N SER A 194 -16.28 86.36 22.10
CA SER A 194 -15.15 86.99 22.83
C SER A 194 -13.76 86.29 22.74
N PRO A 195 -12.68 86.87 23.34
CA PRO A 195 -11.28 86.41 23.29
C PRO A 195 -10.97 84.97 23.75
N GLY A 196 -11.95 84.20 24.26
CA GLY A 196 -11.82 82.77 24.57
C GLY A 196 -11.74 81.84 23.34
N ALA A 197 -11.91 82.38 22.12
CA ALA A 197 -11.98 81.62 20.88
C ALA A 197 -10.67 80.88 20.51
N VAL A 198 -9.50 81.47 20.75
CA VAL A 198 -8.20 80.84 20.44
C VAL A 198 -7.90 79.64 21.36
N PHE A 199 -8.30 79.71 22.63
CA PHE A 199 -8.14 78.61 23.58
C PHE A 199 -9.03 77.42 23.21
N ASN A 200 -10.26 77.69 22.75
CA ASN A 200 -11.17 76.66 22.24
C ASN A 200 -10.66 76.03 20.93
N LEU A 201 -10.09 76.84 20.01
CA LEU A 201 -9.47 76.35 18.77
C LEU A 201 -8.25 75.45 19.05
N ARG A 202 -7.38 75.82 19.99
CA ARG A 202 -6.24 74.97 20.42
C ARG A 202 -6.73 73.66 21.03
N ASN A 203 -7.78 73.69 21.86
CA ASN A 203 -8.38 72.46 22.40
C ASN A 203 -8.95 71.57 21.29
N CYS A 204 -9.69 72.14 20.32
CA CYS A 204 -10.21 71.36 19.18
C CYS A 204 -9.10 70.77 18.30
N VAL A 205 -7.99 71.48 18.09
CA VAL A 205 -6.82 70.94 17.36
C VAL A 205 -6.18 69.78 18.11
N ASN A 206 -6.08 69.87 19.44
CA ASN A 206 -5.54 68.80 20.29
C ASN A 206 -6.48 67.57 20.32
N GLU A 207 -7.79 67.78 20.48
CA GLU A 207 -8.78 66.69 20.43
C GLU A 207 -8.81 66.00 19.06
N ALA A 208 -8.72 66.77 17.96
CA ALA A 208 -8.61 66.22 16.61
C ALA A 208 -7.29 65.44 16.40
N ARG A 209 -6.19 65.89 17.01
CA ARG A 209 -4.90 65.18 16.99
C ARG A 209 -4.99 63.85 17.74
N ASP A 210 -5.63 63.82 18.90
CA ASP A 210 -5.80 62.60 19.70
C ASP A 210 -6.77 61.61 19.04
N ALA A 211 -7.85 62.10 18.41
CA ALA A 211 -8.73 61.28 17.60
C ALA A 211 -8.01 60.68 16.37
N LEU A 212 -7.26 61.50 15.64
CA LEU A 212 -6.45 61.06 14.51
C LEU A 212 -5.39 60.03 14.93
N HIS A 213 -4.77 60.20 16.10
CA HIS A 213 -3.79 59.24 16.61
C HIS A 213 -4.44 57.89 16.94
N ARG A 214 -5.63 57.90 17.58
CA ARG A 214 -6.41 56.67 17.85
C ARG A 214 -6.80 55.94 16.57
N GLU A 215 -7.28 56.66 15.55
CA GLU A 215 -7.64 56.07 14.25
C GLU A 215 -6.40 55.50 13.53
N LYS A 216 -5.25 56.18 13.59
CA LYS A 216 -3.98 55.65 13.05
C LYS A 216 -3.54 54.36 13.76
N MET A 217 -3.64 54.31 15.09
CA MET A 217 -3.34 53.09 15.86
C MET A 217 -4.30 51.95 15.52
N ALA A 218 -5.58 52.24 15.32
CA ALA A 218 -6.57 51.25 14.90
C ALA A 218 -6.29 50.72 13.49
N LEU A 219 -5.92 51.60 12.56
CA LEU A 219 -5.51 51.25 11.19
C LEU A 219 -4.26 50.35 11.19
N GLU A 220 -3.23 50.71 11.97
CA GLU A 220 -2.01 49.92 12.10
C GLU A 220 -2.32 48.51 12.63
N LYS A 221 -3.10 48.42 13.71
CA LYS A 221 -3.54 47.13 14.27
C LYS A 221 -4.34 46.29 13.27
N ALA A 222 -5.27 46.90 12.53
CA ALA A 222 -6.04 46.20 11.50
C ALA A 222 -5.14 45.73 10.34
N GLY A 223 -4.13 46.53 9.96
CA GLY A 223 -3.12 46.15 8.96
C GLY A 223 -2.24 44.99 9.40
N GLU A 224 -1.82 44.96 10.67
CA GLU A 224 -1.09 43.84 11.26
C GLU A 224 -1.94 42.56 11.29
N SER A 225 -3.20 42.65 11.72
CA SER A 225 -4.15 41.52 11.68
C SER A 225 -4.31 40.98 10.25
N LEU A 226 -4.53 41.86 9.25
CA LEU A 226 -4.68 41.46 7.86
C LEU A 226 -3.42 40.73 7.33
N LYS A 227 -2.23 41.20 7.72
CA LYS A 227 -0.96 40.54 7.38
C LYS A 227 -0.87 39.15 7.99
N SER A 228 -1.23 39.02 9.27
CA SER A 228 -1.25 37.73 9.99
C SER A 228 -2.23 36.74 9.36
N GLU A 229 -3.45 37.18 9.04
CA GLU A 229 -4.48 36.35 8.40
C GLU A 229 -4.03 35.86 7.02
N ARG A 230 -3.42 36.74 6.20
CA ARG A 230 -2.84 36.36 4.90
C ARG A 230 -1.69 35.36 5.03
N GLN A 231 -0.83 35.50 6.04
CA GLN A 231 0.23 34.52 6.31
C GLN A 231 -0.36 33.17 6.70
N GLN A 232 -1.36 33.16 7.58
CA GLN A 232 -2.09 31.95 7.94
C GLN A 232 -2.79 31.33 6.72
N HIS A 233 -3.28 32.12 5.78
CA HIS A 233 -3.91 31.62 4.56
C HIS A 233 -2.93 30.80 3.71
N VAL A 234 -1.74 31.35 3.45
CA VAL A 234 -0.67 30.66 2.71
C VAL A 234 -0.26 29.38 3.40
N GLU A 235 -0.14 29.40 4.74
CA GLU A 235 0.21 28.21 5.51
C GLU A 235 -0.84 27.10 5.39
N LEU A 236 -2.13 27.45 5.48
CA LEU A 236 -3.22 26.50 5.29
C LEU A 236 -3.25 25.94 3.85
N GLU A 237 -3.01 26.77 2.83
CA GLU A 237 -2.94 26.32 1.42
C GLU A 237 -1.78 25.33 1.22
N ASN A 238 -0.62 25.59 1.82
CA ASN A 238 0.52 24.67 1.81
C ASN A 238 0.17 23.33 2.46
N GLN A 239 -0.53 23.36 3.60
CA GLN A 239 -0.95 22.15 4.31
C GLN A 239 -1.95 21.32 3.48
N VAL A 240 -2.93 21.96 2.83
CA VAL A 240 -3.86 21.28 1.91
C VAL A 240 -3.12 20.66 0.73
N SER A 241 -2.18 21.39 0.12
CA SER A 241 -1.37 20.87 -0.99
C SER A 241 -0.59 19.61 -0.59
N ARG A 242 -0.01 19.57 0.62
CA ARG A 242 0.67 18.38 1.15
C ARG A 242 -0.26 17.20 1.37
N LEU A 243 -1.46 17.43 1.91
CA LEU A 243 -2.49 16.38 2.05
C LEU A 243 -2.91 15.83 0.68
N GLN A 244 -3.09 16.70 -0.31
CA GLN A 244 -3.46 16.29 -1.66
C GLN A 244 -2.38 15.48 -2.36
N ALA A 245 -1.10 15.82 -2.13
CA ALA A 245 0.02 15.00 -2.60
C ALA A 245 -0.03 13.59 -1.98
N MET A 246 -0.25 13.49 -0.66
CA MET A 246 -0.36 12.19 0.01
C MET A 246 -1.57 11.37 -0.47
N LEU A 247 -2.73 11.98 -0.69
CA LEU A 247 -3.89 11.30 -1.28
C LEU A 247 -3.59 10.78 -2.70
N SER A 248 -2.81 11.52 -3.49
CA SER A 248 -2.39 11.09 -4.82
C SER A 248 -1.43 9.90 -4.78
N GLU A 249 -0.69 9.72 -3.68
CA GLU A 249 0.18 8.56 -3.44
C GLU A 249 -0.59 7.32 -2.96
N ILE A 250 -1.81 7.45 -2.43
CA ILE A 250 -2.62 6.31 -1.98
C ILE A 250 -3.09 5.45 -3.17
N VAL A 251 -3.58 6.08 -4.24
CA VAL A 251 -4.11 5.35 -5.42
C VAL A 251 -3.12 4.33 -6.00
N PRO A 252 -1.84 4.67 -6.28
CA PRO A 252 -0.88 3.67 -6.76
C PRO A 252 -0.61 2.57 -5.72
N LEU A 253 -0.61 2.89 -4.42
CA LEU A 253 -0.48 1.88 -3.35
C LEU A 253 -1.68 0.92 -3.35
N GLU A 254 -2.92 1.42 -3.48
CA GLU A 254 -4.11 0.59 -3.56
C GLU A 254 -4.08 -0.37 -4.75
N ASN A 255 -3.66 0.14 -5.91
CA ASN A 255 -3.52 -0.67 -7.12
C ASN A 255 -2.46 -1.77 -6.93
N GLN A 256 -1.32 -1.42 -6.34
CA GLN A 256 -0.24 -2.36 -6.09
C GLN A 256 -0.66 -3.44 -5.08
N VAL A 257 -1.28 -3.06 -3.95
CA VAL A 257 -1.83 -4.02 -2.97
C VAL A 257 -2.87 -4.94 -3.61
N THR A 258 -3.74 -4.41 -4.47
CA THR A 258 -4.75 -5.22 -5.18
C THR A 258 -4.08 -6.25 -6.09
N ALA A 259 -3.05 -5.86 -6.83
CA ALA A 259 -2.28 -6.79 -7.66
C ALA A 259 -1.55 -7.86 -6.82
N THR A 260 -1.04 -7.51 -5.64
CA THR A 260 -0.43 -8.46 -4.68
C THR A 260 -1.47 -9.48 -4.18
N ILE A 261 -2.70 -9.03 -3.86
CA ILE A 261 -3.82 -9.89 -3.45
C ILE A 261 -4.20 -10.87 -4.57
N GLU A 262 -4.34 -10.39 -5.80
CA GLU A 262 -4.68 -11.24 -6.96
C GLU A 262 -3.60 -12.29 -7.23
N LYS A 263 -2.33 -11.89 -7.22
CA LYS A 263 -1.19 -12.81 -7.42
C LYS A 263 -1.16 -13.90 -6.34
N THR A 264 -1.37 -13.53 -5.08
CA THR A 264 -1.36 -14.48 -3.97
C THR A 264 -2.54 -15.43 -4.03
N ASP A 265 -3.73 -14.97 -4.41
CA ASP A 265 -4.90 -15.84 -4.61
C ASP A 265 -4.65 -16.85 -5.74
N MET A 266 -4.15 -16.41 -6.90
CA MET A 266 -3.79 -17.30 -8.01
C MET A 266 -2.75 -18.36 -7.58
N LEU A 267 -1.74 -17.96 -6.82
CA LEU A 267 -0.72 -18.88 -6.31
C LEU A 267 -1.31 -19.89 -5.32
N GLN A 268 -2.21 -19.46 -4.42
CA GLN A 268 -2.90 -20.36 -3.50
C GLN A 268 -3.71 -21.40 -4.25
N GLN A 269 -4.51 -20.99 -5.25
CA GLN A 269 -5.30 -21.93 -6.04
C GLN A 269 -4.42 -22.96 -6.77
N ALA A 270 -3.30 -22.51 -7.35
CA ALA A 270 -2.34 -23.41 -7.99
C ALA A 270 -1.73 -24.42 -7.00
N ILE A 271 -1.32 -23.97 -5.81
CA ILE A 271 -0.75 -24.84 -4.77
C ILE A 271 -1.80 -25.82 -4.24
N ILE A 272 -3.07 -25.41 -4.08
CA ILE A 272 -4.16 -26.29 -3.62
C ILE A 272 -4.31 -27.48 -4.57
N VAL A 273 -4.29 -27.25 -5.88
CA VAL A 273 -4.39 -28.33 -6.88
C VAL A 273 -3.23 -29.31 -6.75
N VAL A 274 -1.99 -28.80 -6.68
CA VAL A 274 -0.78 -29.62 -6.50
C VAL A 274 -0.83 -30.41 -5.19
N LYS A 275 -1.25 -29.77 -4.09
CA LYS A 275 -1.42 -30.42 -2.79
C LYS A 275 -2.42 -31.57 -2.82
N GLN A 276 -3.57 -31.39 -3.47
CA GLN A 276 -4.59 -32.45 -3.55
C GLN A 276 -4.05 -33.69 -4.29
N GLN A 277 -3.31 -33.47 -5.37
CA GLN A 277 -2.63 -34.53 -6.13
C GLN A 277 -1.58 -35.24 -5.26
N LEU A 278 -0.75 -34.48 -4.56
CA LEU A 278 0.27 -35.03 -3.65
C LEU A 278 -0.32 -35.83 -2.48
N ALA A 279 -1.39 -35.33 -1.86
CA ALA A 279 -2.08 -36.05 -0.80
C ALA A 279 -2.67 -37.38 -1.29
N ALA A 280 -3.23 -37.40 -2.51
CA ALA A 280 -3.69 -38.63 -3.14
C ALA A 280 -2.54 -39.60 -3.44
N ALA A 281 -1.39 -39.10 -3.90
CA ALA A 281 -0.18 -39.89 -4.12
C ALA A 281 0.34 -40.51 -2.81
N ALA A 282 0.42 -39.73 -1.72
CA ALA A 282 0.82 -40.19 -0.40
C ALA A 282 -0.13 -41.26 0.16
N GLN A 283 -1.44 -41.04 0.03
CA GLN A 283 -2.45 -42.03 0.42
C GLN A 283 -2.27 -43.35 -0.34
N ARG A 284 -2.04 -43.28 -1.66
CA ARG A 284 -1.79 -44.48 -2.50
C ARG A 284 -0.47 -45.16 -2.15
N ALA A 285 0.58 -44.40 -1.80
CA ALA A 285 1.85 -44.96 -1.31
C ALA A 285 1.67 -45.73 0.00
N ALA A 286 0.94 -45.16 0.96
CA ALA A 286 0.63 -45.84 2.22
C ALA A 286 -0.25 -47.08 2.01
N GLN A 287 -1.21 -47.03 1.08
CA GLN A 287 -2.02 -48.20 0.72
C GLN A 287 -1.18 -49.30 0.09
N LEU A 288 -0.28 -48.98 -0.83
CA LEU A 288 0.63 -49.95 -1.44
C LEU A 288 1.54 -50.59 -0.38
N SER A 289 2.16 -49.78 0.47
CA SER A 289 3.00 -50.26 1.58
C SER A 289 2.22 -51.21 2.50
N ASN A 290 1.04 -50.81 2.99
CA ASN A 290 0.20 -51.67 3.82
C ASN A 290 -0.23 -52.96 3.08
N THR A 291 -0.55 -52.86 1.80
CA THR A 291 -1.00 -54.03 1.02
C THR A 291 0.12 -55.06 0.91
N VAL A 292 1.34 -54.62 0.59
CA VAL A 292 2.51 -55.47 0.40
C VAL A 292 3.08 -55.96 1.73
N LEU A 293 3.04 -55.15 2.80
CA LEU A 293 3.64 -55.52 4.09
C LEU A 293 2.71 -56.32 5.00
N ILE A 294 1.41 -56.01 5.01
CA ILE A 294 0.46 -56.53 6.00
C ILE A 294 -0.43 -57.63 5.42
N THR A 295 -0.98 -57.43 4.22
CA THR A 295 -1.91 -58.38 3.60
C THR A 295 -1.25 -59.43 2.72
N ALA A 296 0.00 -59.23 2.30
CA ALA A 296 0.67 -60.12 1.36
C ALA A 296 1.23 -61.43 1.95
N HIS A 297 0.80 -61.85 3.14
CA HIS A 297 1.24 -63.10 3.74
C HIS A 297 0.84 -64.38 2.95
N ALA A 298 0.22 -64.27 1.77
CA ALA A 298 -0.05 -65.42 0.89
C ALA A 298 -0.04 -65.20 -0.63
N SER A 299 -0.16 -63.99 -1.21
CA SER A 299 -0.34 -63.91 -2.69
C SER A 299 -0.17 -62.56 -3.40
N SER A 300 0.59 -61.57 -2.90
CA SER A 300 0.72 -60.33 -3.69
C SER A 300 1.50 -60.57 -4.98
N THR A 301 0.83 -60.33 -6.11
CA THR A 301 1.40 -60.56 -7.43
C THR A 301 2.22 -59.34 -7.88
N LYS A 302 3.23 -59.56 -8.72
CA LYS A 302 3.95 -58.47 -9.40
C LYS A 302 3.00 -57.47 -10.06
N GLN A 303 1.88 -57.95 -10.62
CA GLN A 303 0.84 -57.10 -11.20
C GLN A 303 0.20 -56.15 -10.18
N GLU A 304 -0.05 -56.58 -8.95
CA GLU A 304 -0.59 -55.71 -7.89
C GLU A 304 0.40 -54.61 -7.52
N ILE A 305 1.69 -54.93 -7.38
CA ILE A 305 2.71 -53.93 -7.06
C ILE A 305 2.86 -52.93 -8.23
N CYS A 306 2.93 -53.41 -9.48
CA CYS A 306 2.94 -52.54 -10.65
C CYS A 306 1.69 -51.65 -10.73
N THR A 307 0.52 -52.18 -10.39
CA THR A 307 -0.74 -51.42 -10.35
C THR A 307 -0.65 -50.31 -9.31
N GLY A 308 -0.16 -50.61 -8.10
CA GLY A 308 0.00 -49.60 -7.04
C GLY A 308 1.04 -48.54 -7.39
N ILE A 309 2.15 -48.89 -8.03
CA ILE A 309 3.14 -47.92 -8.54
C ILE A 309 2.47 -46.96 -9.54
N LEU A 310 1.69 -47.50 -10.50
CA LEU A 310 0.95 -46.68 -11.47
C LEU A 310 -0.13 -45.82 -10.81
N ASP A 311 -0.82 -46.35 -9.81
CA ASP A 311 -1.80 -45.59 -9.03
C ASP A 311 -1.11 -44.36 -8.41
N ILE A 312 0.08 -44.51 -7.82
CA ILE A 312 0.81 -43.35 -7.27
C ILE A 312 1.24 -42.41 -8.40
N ALA A 313 1.87 -42.94 -9.45
CA ALA A 313 2.41 -42.19 -10.58
C ALA A 313 1.37 -41.29 -11.28
N GLU A 314 0.13 -41.76 -11.41
CA GLU A 314 -0.98 -40.96 -11.97
C GLU A 314 -1.35 -39.73 -11.15
N GLN A 315 -1.05 -39.73 -9.85
CA GLN A 315 -1.32 -38.60 -8.97
C GLN A 315 -0.11 -37.68 -8.82
N VAL A 316 1.06 -38.03 -9.38
CA VAL A 316 2.25 -37.18 -9.29
C VAL A 316 2.14 -36.04 -10.31
N PRO A 317 2.13 -34.77 -9.88
CA PRO A 317 2.17 -33.65 -10.81
C PRO A 317 3.46 -33.67 -11.63
N LEU A 318 3.33 -33.48 -12.94
CA LEU A 318 4.47 -33.48 -13.86
C LEU A 318 4.93 -32.07 -14.20
N ASP A 319 6.25 -31.93 -14.20
CA ASP A 319 6.97 -30.76 -14.64
C ASP A 319 8.25 -31.15 -15.42
N PHE A 320 9.03 -30.15 -15.81
CA PHE A 320 10.24 -30.38 -16.60
C PHE A 320 11.35 -31.14 -15.84
N ARG A 321 11.35 -31.16 -14.50
CA ARG A 321 12.40 -31.79 -13.69
C ARG A 321 12.11 -33.23 -13.30
N ASN A 322 10.84 -33.65 -13.26
CA ASN A 322 10.47 -35.04 -12.93
C ASN A 322 9.88 -35.83 -14.12
N SER A 323 9.61 -35.17 -15.25
CA SER A 323 9.10 -35.84 -16.46
C SER A 323 10.05 -36.86 -17.08
N ASN A 324 11.37 -36.70 -16.95
CA ASN A 324 12.34 -37.69 -17.44
C ASN A 324 12.36 -38.92 -16.55
N GLU A 325 12.34 -38.72 -15.25
CA GLU A 325 12.27 -39.75 -14.22
C GLU A 325 10.97 -40.53 -14.35
N MET A 326 9.85 -39.85 -14.66
CA MET A 326 8.58 -40.51 -14.98
C MET A 326 8.71 -41.41 -16.21
N LYS A 327 9.38 -40.95 -17.29
CA LYS A 327 9.63 -41.80 -18.47
C LYS A 327 10.50 -43.01 -18.12
N LEU A 328 11.55 -42.83 -17.31
CA LEU A 328 12.42 -43.92 -16.86
C LEU A 328 11.65 -44.95 -16.03
N LEU A 329 10.85 -44.50 -15.06
CA LEU A 329 9.92 -45.33 -14.28
C LEU A 329 9.02 -46.18 -15.17
N LEU A 330 8.31 -45.54 -16.11
CA LEU A 330 7.32 -46.22 -16.93
C LEU A 330 7.97 -47.22 -17.90
N ASN A 331 9.14 -46.88 -18.44
CA ASN A 331 9.90 -47.81 -19.27
C ASN A 331 10.43 -49.01 -18.48
N GLU A 332 10.91 -48.79 -17.25
CA GLU A 332 11.35 -49.86 -16.35
C GLU A 332 10.20 -50.78 -15.93
N LEU A 333 9.02 -50.23 -15.67
CA LEU A 333 7.82 -51.03 -15.38
C LEU A 333 7.45 -51.96 -16.55
N LEU A 334 7.54 -51.46 -17.78
CA LEU A 334 7.21 -52.23 -18.99
C LEU A 334 8.30 -53.27 -19.31
N SER A 335 9.57 -52.85 -19.30
CA SER A 335 10.71 -53.75 -19.57
C SER A 335 10.90 -54.78 -18.45
N GLY A 336 10.49 -54.44 -17.23
CA GLY A 336 10.61 -55.28 -16.05
C GLY A 336 9.87 -56.61 -16.17
N TYR A 337 8.88 -56.76 -17.05
CA TYR A 337 8.25 -58.06 -17.34
C TYR A 337 9.13 -59.00 -18.18
N GLY A 338 10.23 -58.52 -18.77
CA GLY A 338 11.17 -59.33 -19.53
C GLY A 338 10.49 -60.02 -20.72
N SER A 339 10.57 -61.36 -20.77
CA SER A 339 9.89 -62.17 -21.79
C SER A 339 8.42 -62.48 -21.47
N ALA A 340 7.94 -62.12 -20.28
CA ALA A 340 6.54 -62.31 -19.92
C ALA A 340 5.63 -61.27 -20.60
N VAL A 341 4.39 -61.66 -20.89
CA VAL A 341 3.41 -60.74 -21.48
C VAL A 341 3.01 -59.69 -20.42
N VAL A 342 3.25 -58.42 -20.72
CA VAL A 342 2.77 -57.30 -19.89
C VAL A 342 1.24 -57.32 -19.87
N PRO A 343 0.58 -57.26 -18.70
CA PRO A 343 -0.87 -57.17 -18.64
C PRO A 343 -1.37 -55.92 -19.37
N ALA A 344 -2.36 -56.07 -20.24
CA ALA A 344 -2.86 -54.98 -21.09
C ALA A 344 -3.29 -53.72 -20.31
N ALA A 345 -3.82 -53.88 -19.09
CA ALA A 345 -4.18 -52.76 -18.22
C ALA A 345 -2.96 -51.96 -17.74
N ILE A 346 -1.84 -52.62 -17.44
CA ILE A 346 -0.57 -51.99 -17.06
C ILE A 346 0.03 -51.26 -18.27
N GLU A 347 0.07 -51.94 -19.42
CA GLU A 347 0.61 -51.40 -20.66
C GLU A 347 -0.16 -50.14 -21.10
N SER A 348 -1.50 -50.19 -21.09
CA SER A 348 -2.34 -49.04 -21.47
C SER A 348 -2.08 -47.82 -20.57
N ARG A 349 -2.07 -48.00 -19.25
CA ARG A 349 -1.87 -46.90 -18.29
C ARG A 349 -0.46 -46.32 -18.38
N ALA A 350 0.56 -47.18 -18.50
CA ALA A 350 1.94 -46.74 -18.63
C ALA A 350 2.16 -45.95 -19.93
N ASN A 351 1.59 -46.39 -21.05
CA ASN A 351 1.69 -45.68 -22.32
C ASN A 351 0.93 -44.35 -22.30
N GLU A 352 -0.22 -44.27 -21.62
CA GLU A 352 -0.93 -43.00 -21.42
C GLU A 352 -0.06 -42.00 -20.64
N LEU A 353 0.50 -42.42 -19.51
CA LEU A 353 1.40 -41.58 -18.71
C LEU A 353 2.68 -41.19 -19.45
N LEU A 354 3.26 -42.08 -20.27
CA LEU A 354 4.37 -41.75 -21.15
C LEU A 354 3.99 -40.63 -22.13
N GLY A 355 2.79 -40.71 -22.70
CA GLY A 355 2.23 -39.67 -23.56
C GLY A 355 2.04 -38.34 -22.84
N VAL A 356 1.67 -38.34 -21.56
CA VAL A 356 1.59 -37.13 -20.73
C VAL A 356 2.99 -36.58 -20.44
N ALA A 357 3.93 -37.42 -19.98
CA ALA A 357 5.30 -37.03 -19.67
C ALA A 357 6.07 -36.52 -20.90
N ALA A 358 5.77 -37.04 -22.10
CA ALA A 358 6.36 -36.59 -23.36
C ALA A 358 6.03 -35.13 -23.72
N LYS A 359 4.95 -34.56 -23.17
CA LYS A 359 4.58 -33.15 -23.37
C LYS A 359 5.53 -32.18 -22.67
N TYR A 360 6.33 -32.67 -21.72
CA TYR A 360 7.33 -31.89 -21.02
C TYR A 360 8.69 -32.16 -21.68
N PRO A 361 9.28 -31.15 -22.34
CA PRO A 361 10.59 -31.30 -22.96
C PRO A 361 11.63 -31.59 -21.88
N SER A 362 12.49 -32.57 -22.14
CA SER A 362 13.66 -32.85 -21.31
C SER A 362 14.56 -31.62 -21.32
N ILE A 363 14.57 -30.85 -20.24
CA ILE A 363 15.56 -29.79 -20.08
C ILE A 363 16.84 -30.47 -19.61
N GLU A 364 17.76 -30.74 -20.54
CA GLU A 364 19.18 -30.78 -20.17
C GLU A 364 19.49 -29.38 -19.65
N TRP A 365 19.51 -29.21 -18.32
CA TRP A 365 19.93 -27.97 -17.70
C TRP A 365 21.44 -27.84 -17.93
N HIS A 366 21.79 -27.26 -19.08
CA HIS A 366 23.11 -26.68 -19.28
C HIS A 366 23.06 -25.32 -18.58
N PRO A 367 23.78 -25.12 -17.46
CA PRO A 367 24.02 -23.78 -16.97
C PRO A 367 24.86 -23.10 -18.04
N THR A 368 24.23 -22.36 -18.95
CA THR A 368 24.95 -21.61 -19.96
C THR A 368 25.88 -20.67 -19.22
N GLU A 369 27.18 -20.90 -19.40
CA GLU A 369 28.23 -19.97 -19.07
C GLU A 369 27.76 -18.58 -19.50
N VAL A 370 27.80 -17.65 -18.56
CA VAL A 370 27.64 -16.24 -18.85
C VAL A 370 28.74 -15.88 -19.83
N VAL A 371 28.41 -15.86 -21.13
CA VAL A 371 29.23 -15.19 -22.13
C VAL A 371 29.06 -13.71 -21.84
N THR A 372 29.93 -13.18 -20.99
CA THR A 372 30.22 -11.76 -20.94
C THR A 372 30.87 -11.41 -22.28
N GLU A 373 30.10 -10.85 -23.21
CA GLU A 373 30.70 -10.06 -24.28
C GLU A 373 31.08 -8.69 -23.71
N ALA A 374 32.34 -8.33 -23.95
CA ALA A 374 33.01 -7.11 -23.52
C ALA A 374 32.76 -5.93 -24.47
#